data_AF-A0A962NP63-F1
#
_entry.id   AF-A0A962NP63-F1
#
_cell.length_a   1.000
_cell.length_b   1.000
_cell.length_c   1.000
_cell.angle_alpha   90.00
_cell.angle_beta   90.00
_cell.angle_gamma   90.00
#
_symmetry.space_group_name_H-M   'P 1'
#
loop_
_entity.id
_entity.type
_entity.pdbx_description
1 polymer ?
#
loop_
_entity_poly.entity_id
_entity_poly.type
_entity_poly.pdbx_seq_one_letter_code
_entity_poly.pdbx_strand_id
1 'polypeptide(L)'
;MKKFKAILYSTIVTASLLGMPGVSQAQQIKSFYLDHSGMETLQAPTLEDETDNLHAALFLTEPYFKEVKFLKMEPALSLTEKIDRLSHGINTDIPPEYDYYGYEVRRYMAAVGNASRFQEPTFIDDELHNIANAKIVLEYWRKELEKQMDEIEAEIDERDQVETSIRTSFRYNRGLAIAFFVEAEGWINNNELLLLHLKKIGPRAYNYDPEKELMVFKNRDQMREFTNIYQAKLQSLFQIRRYMPFRMMVY
;
A
#
# COMPACT_ATOMS: atom_id res chain seq x y z
N MET A 1 40.08 43.61 39.52
CA MET A 1 41.19 42.61 39.39
C MET A 1 41.40 41.91 40.73
N LYS A 2 41.06 40.61 40.80
CA LYS A 2 41.79 39.52 41.49
C LYS A 2 40.81 38.37 41.77
N LYS A 3 41.03 37.27 41.06
CA LYS A 3 40.34 35.98 41.21
C LYS A 3 40.83 35.32 42.50
N PHE A 4 39.93 34.68 43.24
CA PHE A 4 40.30 33.63 44.18
C PHE A 4 39.87 32.28 43.62
N LYS A 5 40.86 31.39 43.55
CA LYS A 5 40.76 29.98 43.22
C LYS A 5 40.25 29.22 44.45
N ALA A 6 39.50 28.13 44.17
CA ALA A 6 39.68 26.81 44.77
C ALA A 6 39.30 26.67 46.27
N ILE A 7 38.73 25.60 46.80
CA ILE A 7 38.46 24.23 46.34
C ILE A 7 37.79 23.52 47.57
N LEU A 8 37.11 22.38 47.33
CA LEU A 8 37.04 21.16 48.17
C LEU A 8 35.84 20.86 49.09
N TYR A 9 35.36 19.61 48.88
CA TYR A 9 34.76 18.59 49.77
C TYR A 9 33.51 18.94 50.59
N SER A 10 32.58 18.04 50.89
CA SER A 10 32.19 16.66 50.57
C SER A 10 30.73 16.60 51.10
N THR A 11 29.82 15.71 50.75
CA THR A 11 29.71 14.34 51.26
C THR A 11 28.37 13.78 50.77
N ILE A 12 28.45 12.73 49.95
CA ILE A 12 27.72 11.45 49.91
C ILE A 12 26.29 11.30 50.51
N VAL A 13 25.50 10.52 49.75
CA VAL A 13 24.55 9.42 50.05
C VAL A 13 23.03 9.63 49.89
N THR A 14 22.52 8.90 48.89
CA THR A 14 21.29 8.05 48.80
C THR A 14 19.90 8.58 48.48
N ALA A 15 19.36 7.90 47.45
CA ALA A 15 18.02 7.31 47.30
C ALA A 15 16.94 8.12 46.54
N SER A 16 16.87 7.79 45.25
CA SER A 16 15.70 7.26 44.54
C SER A 16 14.43 8.10 44.34
N LEU A 17 14.14 8.24 43.04
CA LEU A 17 12.86 8.06 42.34
C LEU A 17 11.96 9.28 42.06
N LEU A 18 11.79 9.45 40.74
CA LEU A 18 10.64 9.94 39.97
C LEU A 18 10.57 11.44 39.65
N GLY A 19 10.73 11.72 38.36
CA GLY A 19 10.46 13.00 37.71
C GLY A 19 11.23 13.10 36.40
N MET A 20 10.72 12.47 35.34
CA MET A 20 11.24 12.67 33.98
C MET A 20 11.22 14.17 33.61
N PRO A 21 12.31 14.77 33.12
CA PRO A 21 12.26 16.06 32.47
C PRO A 21 12.20 15.92 30.95
N GLY A 22 11.46 16.85 30.36
CA GLY A 22 11.11 16.93 28.96
C GLY A 22 12.29 17.06 28.00
N VAL A 23 11.97 16.71 26.76
CA VAL A 23 12.84 16.81 25.60
C VAL A 23 12.98 18.29 25.21
N SER A 24 14.22 18.79 25.18
CA SER A 24 14.58 20.04 24.51
C SER A 24 15.82 19.81 23.64
N GLN A 25 15.59 19.96 22.34
CA GLN A 25 16.47 20.45 21.25
C GLN A 25 17.97 20.12 21.24
N ALA A 26 18.35 19.34 20.22
CA ALA A 26 19.48 19.54 19.28
C ALA A 26 19.45 18.30 18.36
N GLN A 27 19.65 18.32 17.04
CA GLN A 27 20.49 19.17 16.20
C GLN A 27 20.06 18.98 14.74
N GLN A 28 20.06 20.06 13.98
CA GLN A 28 19.94 20.04 12.52
C GLN A 28 21.08 19.21 11.91
N ILE A 29 20.74 18.29 11.00
CA ILE A 29 21.62 17.86 9.92
C ILE A 29 20.95 18.29 8.62
N LYS A 30 21.62 19.21 7.92
CA LYS A 30 21.32 19.62 6.54
C LYS A 30 21.83 18.57 5.56
N SER A 31 21.03 18.40 4.52
CA SER A 31 21.24 17.78 3.20
C SER A 31 21.49 16.28 3.12
N PHE A 32 20.49 15.59 2.55
CA PHE A 32 20.71 14.67 1.43
C PHE A 32 19.69 15.01 0.33
N TYR A 33 20.18 15.24 -0.88
CA TYR A 33 19.36 15.43 -2.08
C TYR A 33 18.94 14.06 -2.62
N LEU A 34 17.65 13.92 -2.90
CA LEU A 34 17.10 13.10 -3.99
C LEU A 34 15.95 13.91 -4.60
N ASP A 35 16.37 14.84 -5.46
CA ASP A 35 15.66 15.25 -6.68
C ASP A 35 15.40 13.96 -7.49
N HIS A 36 14.16 13.49 -7.73
CA HIS A 36 13.13 14.10 -8.60
C HIS A 36 11.86 14.47 -7.86
N SER A 37 11.91 15.68 -7.35
CA SER A 37 10.89 16.43 -6.62
C SER A 37 9.57 16.50 -7.39
N GLY A 38 8.55 15.93 -6.76
CA GLY A 38 7.16 15.92 -7.20
C GLY A 38 6.26 14.99 -6.37
N MET A 39 6.79 14.27 -5.36
CA MET A 39 5.97 13.85 -4.22
C MET A 39 5.87 15.03 -3.24
N GLU A 40 5.13 16.06 -3.67
CA GLU A 40 4.51 16.94 -2.69
C GLU A 40 3.61 16.09 -1.79
N THR A 41 3.68 16.43 -0.52
CA THR A 41 2.84 15.93 0.55
C THR A 41 1.37 15.89 0.13
N LEU A 42 0.88 14.74 -0.30
CA LEU A 42 -0.55 14.45 -0.16
C LEU A 42 -0.78 14.04 1.29
N GLN A 43 -0.64 15.04 2.17
CA GLN A 43 -1.56 15.12 3.28
C GLN A 43 -2.95 15.03 2.66
N ALA A 44 -3.75 14.05 3.09
CA ALA A 44 -5.18 14.15 2.91
C ALA A 44 -5.58 15.58 3.34
N PRO A 45 -6.32 16.34 2.53
CA PRO A 45 -6.64 17.72 2.87
C PRO A 45 -7.27 17.74 4.25
N THR A 46 -6.59 18.37 5.21
CA THR A 46 -7.18 18.75 6.47
C THR A 46 -8.29 19.74 6.13
N LEU A 47 -9.53 19.31 6.34
CA LEU A 47 -10.71 20.15 6.28
C LEU A 47 -10.60 21.21 7.38
N GLU A 48 -9.93 22.32 7.08
CA GLU A 48 -10.09 23.58 7.81
C GLU A 48 -11.09 24.45 7.03
N ASP A 49 -12.00 25.05 7.81
CA ASP A 49 -13.14 25.90 7.47
C ASP A 49 -14.47 25.26 7.04
N GLU A 50 -15.47 25.43 7.93
CA GLU A 50 -16.82 24.86 7.88
C GLU A 50 -17.77 25.51 6.84
N THR A 51 -17.31 26.39 5.94
CA THR A 51 -18.24 27.12 5.05
C THR A 51 -17.88 27.27 3.58
N ASP A 52 -16.75 26.79 3.06
CA ASP A 52 -16.49 26.93 1.62
C ASP A 52 -15.83 25.70 1.00
N ASN A 53 -16.56 25.13 0.03
CA ASN A 53 -16.11 24.20 -1.00
C ASN A 53 -15.65 22.80 -0.55
N LEU A 54 -16.64 21.89 -0.55
CA LEU A 54 -16.50 20.43 -0.47
C LEU A 54 -15.65 19.90 -1.63
N HIS A 55 -14.40 19.57 -1.36
CA HIS A 55 -13.42 19.21 -2.37
C HIS A 55 -12.52 18.05 -1.88
N ALA A 56 -12.40 16.99 -2.68
CA ALA A 56 -11.51 15.86 -2.43
C ALA A 56 -10.50 15.69 -3.59
N ALA A 57 -9.20 15.75 -3.28
CA ALA A 57 -8.08 15.72 -4.25
C ALA A 57 -7.75 14.32 -4.80
N LEU A 58 -7.35 14.25 -6.08
CA LEU A 58 -7.24 13.03 -6.90
C LEU A 58 -5.91 12.98 -7.70
N PHE A 59 -5.44 11.77 -8.08
CA PHE A 59 -4.22 11.56 -8.88
C PHE A 59 -4.56 11.22 -10.34
N LEU A 60 -3.72 11.62 -11.31
CA LEU A 60 -4.14 11.90 -12.68
C LEU A 60 -3.36 11.21 -13.82
N THR A 61 -2.80 10.01 -13.64
CA THR A 61 -2.24 9.30 -14.82
C THR A 61 -2.35 7.79 -14.71
N GLU A 62 -3.04 7.19 -15.69
CA GLU A 62 -3.17 5.73 -15.83
C GLU A 62 -1.82 5.14 -16.28
N PRO A 63 -1.33 4.07 -15.62
CA PRO A 63 -0.12 3.40 -16.06
C PRO A 63 -0.33 2.66 -17.39
N TYR A 64 0.70 2.67 -18.24
CA TYR A 64 0.71 1.91 -19.49
C TYR A 64 1.11 0.45 -19.22
N PHE A 65 0.32 -0.49 -19.76
CA PHE A 65 0.54 -1.95 -19.66
C PHE A 65 0.68 -2.55 -21.07
N LYS A 66 1.84 -3.13 -21.37
CA LYS A 66 2.08 -3.82 -22.67
C LYS A 66 1.46 -5.21 -22.70
N GLU A 67 1.05 -5.69 -23.88
CA GLU A 67 0.65 -7.10 -23.99
C GLU A 67 1.84 -8.03 -23.68
N VAL A 68 1.64 -8.98 -22.77
CA VAL A 68 2.67 -9.91 -22.28
C VAL A 68 2.32 -11.34 -22.68
N LYS A 69 3.31 -12.07 -23.22
CA LYS A 69 3.20 -13.51 -23.42
C LYS A 69 3.76 -14.24 -22.20
N PHE A 70 2.88 -14.84 -21.40
CA PHE A 70 3.29 -15.52 -20.17
C PHE A 70 4.12 -16.77 -20.44
N LEU A 71 5.15 -16.93 -19.62
CA LEU A 71 6.08 -18.06 -19.58
C LEU A 71 5.88 -18.84 -18.28
N LYS A 72 6.20 -20.12 -18.32
CA LYS A 72 6.27 -20.93 -17.09
C LYS A 72 7.63 -20.72 -16.44
N MET A 73 7.65 -20.51 -15.13
CA MET A 73 8.89 -20.60 -14.37
C MET A 73 9.40 -22.04 -14.39
N GLU A 74 10.71 -22.21 -14.54
CA GLU A 74 11.37 -23.51 -14.35
C GLU A 74 11.08 -24.05 -12.94
N PRO A 75 10.95 -25.36 -12.72
CA PRO A 75 10.75 -25.92 -11.39
C PRO A 75 11.86 -25.50 -10.42
N ALA A 76 11.52 -25.24 -9.16
CA ALA A 76 12.51 -24.93 -8.14
C ALA A 76 13.38 -26.16 -7.84
N LEU A 77 14.70 -25.96 -7.80
CA LEU A 77 15.69 -27.03 -7.62
C LEU A 77 15.98 -27.33 -6.15
N SER A 78 15.58 -26.43 -5.24
CA SER A 78 15.84 -26.56 -3.81
C SER A 78 14.68 -26.05 -2.96
N LEU A 79 14.62 -26.51 -1.71
CA LEU A 79 13.64 -26.04 -0.72
C LEU A 79 13.81 -24.53 -0.44
N THR A 80 15.04 -24.03 -0.39
CA THR A 80 15.33 -22.60 -0.25
C THR A 80 14.74 -21.80 -1.39
N GLU A 81 14.93 -22.26 -2.63
CA GLU A 81 14.37 -21.59 -3.80
C GLU A 81 12.83 -21.63 -3.81
N LYS A 82 12.21 -22.74 -3.38
CA LYS A 82 10.74 -22.80 -3.19
C LYS A 82 10.27 -21.74 -2.19
N ILE A 83 10.96 -21.58 -1.08
CA ILE A 83 10.65 -20.59 -0.03
C ILE A 83 10.82 -19.16 -0.55
N ASP A 84 11.88 -18.87 -1.29
CA ASP A 84 12.14 -17.54 -1.85
C ASP A 84 11.09 -17.15 -2.89
N ARG A 85 10.64 -18.12 -3.71
CA ARG A 85 9.60 -17.91 -4.71
C ARG A 85 8.25 -17.53 -4.13
N LEU A 86 7.98 -17.78 -2.84
CA LEU A 86 6.75 -17.32 -2.18
C LEU A 86 6.61 -15.78 -2.17
N SER A 87 7.72 -15.03 -2.27
CA SER A 87 7.69 -13.56 -2.31
C SER A 87 7.80 -12.97 -3.71
N HIS A 88 7.94 -13.80 -4.75
CA HIS A 88 8.02 -13.36 -6.15
C HIS A 88 6.69 -12.75 -6.61
N GLY A 89 6.75 -11.60 -7.27
CA GLY A 89 5.56 -10.82 -7.66
C GLY A 89 4.88 -10.09 -6.50
N ILE A 90 5.25 -10.41 -5.24
CA ILE A 90 4.76 -9.73 -4.04
C ILE A 90 5.78 -8.70 -3.56
N ASN A 91 6.93 -9.13 -3.04
CA ASN A 91 7.96 -8.21 -2.53
C ASN A 91 9.25 -8.24 -3.34
N THR A 92 9.42 -9.28 -4.16
CA THR A 92 10.50 -9.42 -5.12
C THR A 92 9.94 -9.18 -6.52
N ASP A 93 10.48 -8.18 -7.22
CA ASP A 93 10.11 -7.93 -8.61
C ASP A 93 10.66 -9.02 -9.53
N ILE A 94 9.84 -9.43 -10.48
CA ILE A 94 10.16 -10.43 -11.48
C ILE A 94 9.66 -9.93 -12.84
N PRO A 95 10.23 -10.40 -13.96
CA PRO A 95 9.76 -9.99 -15.28
C PRO A 95 8.26 -10.29 -15.47
N PRO A 96 7.49 -9.42 -16.15
CA PRO A 96 6.05 -9.60 -16.38
C PRO A 96 5.67 -10.95 -17.00
N GLU A 97 6.56 -11.51 -17.82
CA GLU A 97 6.40 -12.82 -18.44
C GLU A 97 6.23 -13.94 -17.40
N TYR A 98 6.75 -13.75 -16.19
CA TYR A 98 6.67 -14.70 -15.08
C TYR A 98 5.70 -14.26 -13.96
N ASP A 99 5.19 -13.03 -13.99
CA ASP A 99 4.30 -12.47 -12.97
C ASP A 99 2.83 -12.45 -13.40
N TYR A 100 2.28 -13.58 -13.87
CA TYR A 100 0.91 -13.63 -14.37
C TYR A 100 -0.11 -12.97 -13.42
N TYR A 101 -0.11 -13.40 -12.16
CA TYR A 101 -1.10 -12.94 -11.19
C TYR A 101 -0.89 -11.49 -10.80
N GLY A 102 0.34 -11.10 -10.42
CA GLY A 102 0.64 -9.74 -10.02
C GLY A 102 0.40 -8.76 -11.17
N TYR A 103 0.83 -9.12 -12.38
CA TYR A 103 0.62 -8.32 -13.58
C TYR A 103 -0.87 -8.08 -13.86
N GLU A 104 -1.69 -9.12 -13.88
CA GLU A 104 -3.12 -9.00 -14.18
C GLU A 104 -3.86 -8.19 -13.10
N VAL A 105 -3.57 -8.42 -11.81
CA VAL A 105 -4.16 -7.62 -10.73
C VAL A 105 -3.82 -6.14 -10.91
N ARG A 106 -2.55 -5.81 -11.17
CA ARG A 106 -2.12 -4.41 -11.38
C ARG A 106 -2.77 -3.80 -12.61
N ARG A 107 -2.86 -4.56 -13.71
CA ARG A 107 -3.48 -4.13 -14.97
C ARG A 107 -4.96 -3.80 -14.78
N TYR A 108 -5.73 -4.69 -14.15
CA TYR A 108 -7.16 -4.44 -13.89
C TYR A 108 -7.37 -3.26 -12.93
N MET A 109 -6.49 -3.08 -11.96
CA MET A 109 -6.62 -2.01 -10.96
C MET A 109 -5.97 -0.69 -11.36
N ALA A 110 -5.36 -0.60 -12.55
CA ALA A 110 -4.56 0.54 -13.02
C ALA A 110 -5.37 1.82 -13.20
N ALA A 111 -6.56 1.69 -13.80
CA ALA A 111 -7.46 2.80 -14.11
C ALA A 111 -8.48 3.08 -12.98
N VAL A 112 -8.57 2.16 -12.02
CA VAL A 112 -9.56 2.22 -10.95
C VAL A 112 -9.30 3.43 -10.04
N GLY A 113 -10.26 4.34 -10.01
CA GLY A 113 -10.20 5.54 -9.18
C GLY A 113 -9.78 6.82 -9.91
N ASN A 114 -9.67 6.79 -11.25
CA ASN A 114 -9.50 7.99 -12.07
C ASN A 114 -10.80 8.82 -12.07
N ALA A 115 -10.87 9.81 -11.19
CA ALA A 115 -12.09 10.60 -11.01
C ALA A 115 -12.46 11.50 -12.19
N SER A 116 -11.49 11.84 -13.04
CA SER A 116 -11.77 12.61 -14.25
C SER A 116 -12.73 11.90 -15.20
N ARG A 117 -12.85 10.57 -15.06
CA ARG A 117 -13.65 9.71 -15.91
C ARG A 117 -14.95 9.22 -15.25
N PHE A 118 -15.20 9.55 -13.98
CA PHE A 118 -16.41 9.12 -13.26
C PHE A 118 -17.73 9.65 -13.84
N GLN A 119 -17.68 10.62 -14.76
CA GLN A 119 -18.86 11.14 -15.46
C GLN A 119 -19.08 10.46 -16.82
N GLU A 120 -18.15 9.63 -17.29
CA GLU A 120 -18.31 8.86 -18.52
C GLU A 120 -19.40 7.79 -18.33
N PRO A 121 -20.35 7.63 -19.28
CA PRO A 121 -21.54 6.80 -19.08
C PRO A 121 -21.29 5.32 -18.76
N THR A 122 -20.14 4.75 -19.13
CA THR A 122 -19.82 3.32 -18.91
C THR A 122 -18.65 3.11 -17.97
N PHE A 123 -17.86 4.15 -17.67
CA PHE A 123 -16.58 4.01 -16.98
C PHE A 123 -16.72 3.32 -15.61
N ILE A 124 -17.71 3.72 -14.81
CA ILE A 124 -17.92 3.09 -13.49
C ILE A 124 -18.27 1.59 -13.64
N ASP A 125 -19.05 1.21 -14.65
CA ASP A 125 -19.41 -0.18 -14.89
C ASP A 125 -18.22 -1.00 -15.41
N ASP A 126 -17.44 -0.41 -16.31
CA ASP A 126 -16.21 -1.00 -16.84
C ASP A 126 -15.17 -1.23 -15.73
N GLU A 127 -14.98 -0.24 -14.84
CA GLU A 127 -14.07 -0.36 -13.70
C GLU A 127 -14.57 -1.36 -12.64
N LEU A 128 -15.89 -1.44 -12.40
CA LEU A 128 -16.45 -2.49 -11.54
C LEU A 128 -16.23 -3.90 -12.13
N HIS A 129 -16.28 -4.03 -13.47
CA HIS A 129 -15.94 -5.27 -14.14
C HIS A 129 -14.44 -5.61 -13.99
N ASN A 130 -13.56 -4.63 -14.13
CA ASN A 130 -12.12 -4.79 -13.88
C ASN A 130 -11.84 -5.24 -12.43
N ILE A 131 -12.49 -4.61 -11.44
CA ILE A 131 -12.40 -5.01 -10.04
C ILE A 131 -12.83 -6.47 -9.84
N ALA A 132 -13.94 -6.89 -10.46
CA ALA A 132 -14.39 -8.27 -10.37
C ALA A 132 -13.35 -9.25 -10.93
N ASN A 133 -12.74 -8.92 -12.07
CA ASN A 133 -11.65 -9.72 -12.65
C ASN A 133 -10.41 -9.74 -11.74
N ALA A 134 -10.02 -8.60 -11.16
CA ALA A 134 -8.90 -8.50 -10.22
C ALA A 134 -9.12 -9.39 -8.98
N LYS A 135 -10.34 -9.43 -8.43
CA LYS A 135 -10.70 -10.33 -7.31
C LYS A 135 -10.54 -11.79 -7.68
N ILE A 136 -11.01 -12.18 -8.87
CA ILE A 136 -10.88 -13.55 -9.37
C ILE A 136 -9.41 -13.95 -9.47
N VAL A 137 -8.58 -13.11 -10.11
CA VAL A 137 -7.14 -13.36 -10.26
C VAL A 137 -6.45 -13.45 -8.91
N LEU A 138 -6.74 -12.52 -7.99
CA LEU A 138 -6.15 -12.51 -6.64
C LEU A 138 -6.50 -13.79 -5.85
N GLU A 139 -7.74 -14.26 -5.96
CA GLU A 139 -8.18 -15.49 -5.29
C GLU A 139 -7.52 -16.75 -5.87
N TYR A 140 -7.33 -16.82 -7.19
CA TYR A 140 -6.54 -17.89 -7.80
C TYR A 140 -5.09 -17.86 -7.33
N TRP A 141 -4.49 -16.67 -7.27
CA TRP A 141 -3.13 -16.50 -6.78
C TRP A 141 -3.01 -16.95 -5.32
N ARG A 142 -3.93 -16.53 -4.46
CA ARG A 142 -3.98 -16.95 -3.05
C ARG A 142 -3.99 -18.46 -2.93
N LYS A 143 -4.92 -19.14 -3.60
CA LYS A 143 -5.06 -20.60 -3.54
C LYS A 143 -3.81 -21.34 -4.00
N GLU A 144 -3.21 -20.87 -5.09
CA GLU A 144 -1.98 -21.45 -5.60
C GLU A 144 -0.81 -21.27 -4.62
N LEU A 145 -0.70 -20.09 -4.01
CA LEU A 145 0.38 -19.81 -3.06
C LEU A 145 0.17 -20.53 -1.72
N GLU A 146 -1.07 -20.64 -1.23
CA GLU A 146 -1.42 -21.44 -0.05
C GLU A 146 -1.04 -22.90 -0.24
N LYS A 147 -1.39 -23.47 -1.40
CA LYS A 147 -0.97 -24.84 -1.76
C LYS A 147 0.55 -25.00 -1.73
N GLN A 148 1.29 -24.05 -2.29
CA GLN A 148 2.76 -24.07 -2.25
C GLN A 148 3.31 -23.97 -0.81
N MET A 149 2.68 -23.16 0.05
CA MET A 149 3.06 -23.07 1.46
C MET A 149 2.82 -24.39 2.19
N ASP A 150 1.68 -25.05 1.97
CA ASP A 150 1.36 -26.34 2.58
C ASP A 150 2.33 -27.44 2.11
N GLU A 151 2.68 -27.46 0.82
CA GLU A 151 3.69 -28.38 0.26
C GLU A 151 5.08 -28.16 0.87
N ILE A 152 5.50 -26.91 1.07
CA ILE A 152 6.76 -26.55 1.71
C ILE A 152 6.75 -26.93 3.20
N GLU A 153 5.64 -26.69 3.90
CA GLU A 153 5.48 -27.03 5.32
C GLU A 153 5.59 -28.55 5.52
N ALA A 154 4.90 -29.34 4.69
CA ALA A 154 5.02 -30.80 4.69
C ALA A 154 6.46 -31.27 4.43
N GLU A 155 7.14 -30.71 3.41
CA GLU A 155 8.53 -31.05 3.10
C GLU A 155 9.51 -30.70 4.24
N ILE A 156 9.23 -29.62 4.98
CA ILE A 156 10.01 -29.21 6.16
C ILE A 156 9.81 -30.17 7.33
N ASP A 157 8.59 -30.69 7.50
CA ASP A 157 8.23 -31.57 8.61
C ASP A 157 8.67 -33.02 8.39
N GLU A 158 8.71 -33.48 7.13
CA GLU A 158 9.23 -34.80 6.75
C GLU A 158 10.76 -34.92 6.87
N ARG A 159 11.49 -33.80 6.78
CA ARG A 159 12.95 -33.77 6.83
C ARG A 159 13.45 -33.67 8.28
N ASP A 160 14.09 -34.72 8.77
CA ASP A 160 14.64 -34.82 10.14
C ASP A 160 15.64 -33.71 10.51
N GLN A 161 16.36 -33.13 9.54
CA GLN A 161 17.38 -32.10 9.78
C GLN A 161 17.30 -30.93 8.79
N VAL A 162 16.22 -30.15 8.88
CA VAL A 162 16.14 -28.83 8.21
C VAL A 162 16.82 -27.77 9.06
N GLU A 163 17.73 -27.00 8.46
CA GLU A 163 18.39 -25.88 9.13
C GLU A 163 17.38 -24.86 9.71
N THR A 164 17.69 -24.30 10.87
CA THR A 164 16.82 -23.30 11.53
C THR A 164 16.63 -22.03 10.68
N SER A 165 17.64 -21.67 9.88
CA SER A 165 17.60 -20.59 8.89
C SER A 165 16.47 -20.79 7.88
N ILE A 166 16.35 -21.99 7.32
CA ILE A 166 15.33 -22.36 6.32
C ILE A 166 13.92 -22.25 6.93
N ARG A 167 13.71 -22.81 8.14
CA ARG A 167 12.43 -22.72 8.85
C ARG A 167 12.03 -21.27 9.14
N THR A 168 13.00 -20.44 9.51
CA THR A 168 12.77 -19.01 9.79
C THR A 168 12.41 -18.26 8.51
N SER A 169 13.13 -18.52 7.41
CA SER A 169 12.84 -17.92 6.10
C SER A 169 11.44 -18.30 5.61
N PHE A 170 11.06 -19.57 5.72
CA PHE A 170 9.71 -20.03 5.37
C PHE A 170 8.63 -19.28 6.15
N ARG A 171 8.75 -19.21 7.49
CA ARG A 171 7.78 -18.49 8.33
C ARG A 171 7.67 -17.02 7.97
N TYR A 172 8.79 -16.37 7.67
CA TYR A 172 8.83 -14.98 7.26
C TYR A 172 8.11 -14.77 5.92
N ASN A 173 8.48 -15.52 4.88
CA ASN A 173 7.88 -15.39 3.54
C ASN A 173 6.40 -15.77 3.53
N ARG A 174 6.00 -16.80 4.30
CA ARG A 174 4.59 -17.14 4.54
C ARG A 174 3.82 -15.98 5.16
N GLY A 175 4.36 -15.38 6.23
CA GLY A 175 3.72 -14.24 6.90
C GLY A 175 3.59 -13.02 5.98
N LEU A 176 4.62 -12.73 5.20
CA LEU A 176 4.62 -11.66 4.21
C LEU A 176 3.56 -11.88 3.13
N ALA A 177 3.46 -13.09 2.58
CA ALA A 177 2.48 -13.41 1.56
C ALA A 177 1.04 -13.34 2.07
N ILE A 178 0.77 -13.83 3.29
CA ILE A 178 -0.55 -13.72 3.93
C ILE A 178 -0.93 -12.25 4.13
N ALA A 179 -0.01 -11.44 4.66
CA ALA A 179 -0.23 -10.01 4.86
C ALA A 179 -0.53 -9.29 3.54
N PHE A 180 0.20 -9.63 2.47
CA PHE A 180 -0.04 -9.09 1.14
C PHE A 180 -1.47 -9.33 0.66
N PHE A 181 -1.99 -10.55 0.76
CA PHE A 181 -3.34 -10.84 0.28
C PHE A 181 -4.42 -10.09 1.06
N VAL A 182 -4.23 -9.87 2.36
CA VAL A 182 -5.15 -9.05 3.17
C VAL A 182 -5.12 -7.58 2.71
N GLU A 183 -3.93 -7.03 2.49
CA GLU A 183 -3.76 -5.63 2.07
C GLU A 183 -4.26 -5.42 0.62
N ALA A 184 -4.02 -6.39 -0.27
CA ALA A 184 -4.51 -6.39 -1.65
C ALA A 184 -6.04 -6.44 -1.71
N GLU A 185 -6.68 -7.31 -0.92
CA GLU A 185 -8.15 -7.33 -0.81
C GLU A 185 -8.70 -6.02 -0.27
N GLY A 186 -8.08 -5.46 0.78
CA GLY A 186 -8.48 -4.16 1.32
C GLY A 186 -8.44 -3.06 0.25
N TRP A 187 -7.39 -3.04 -0.57
CA TRP A 187 -7.26 -2.11 -1.68
C TRP A 187 -8.34 -2.30 -2.74
N ILE A 188 -8.58 -3.53 -3.21
CA ILE A 188 -9.59 -3.83 -4.23
C ILE A 188 -11.00 -3.50 -3.71
N ASN A 189 -11.33 -3.92 -2.48
CA ASN A 189 -12.65 -3.71 -1.88
C ASN A 189 -12.95 -2.23 -1.62
N ASN A 190 -11.98 -1.44 -1.15
CA ASN A 190 -12.20 -0.01 -0.92
C ASN A 190 -12.41 0.77 -2.23
N ASN A 191 -11.77 0.34 -3.33
CA ASN A 191 -12.07 0.89 -4.65
C ASN A 191 -13.47 0.49 -5.12
N GLU A 192 -13.89 -0.76 -4.91
CA GLU A 192 -15.23 -1.22 -5.25
C GLU A 192 -16.30 -0.42 -4.51
N LEU A 193 -16.13 -0.25 -3.19
CA LEU A 193 -17.04 0.53 -2.35
C LEU A 193 -17.18 1.97 -2.86
N LEU A 194 -16.07 2.59 -3.29
CA LEU A 194 -16.10 3.94 -3.86
C LEU A 194 -16.96 3.98 -5.13
N LEU A 195 -16.71 3.06 -6.06
CA LEU A 195 -17.43 3.01 -7.34
C LEU A 195 -18.92 2.65 -7.16
N LEU A 196 -19.23 1.72 -6.25
CA LEU A 196 -20.61 1.37 -5.90
C LEU A 196 -21.35 2.55 -5.28
N HIS A 197 -20.68 3.33 -4.43
CA HIS A 197 -21.26 4.57 -3.89
C HIS A 197 -21.59 5.57 -5.00
N LEU A 198 -20.64 5.85 -5.90
CA LEU A 198 -20.83 6.75 -7.03
C LEU A 198 -21.96 6.28 -7.96
N LYS A 199 -22.01 4.98 -8.25
CA LYS A 199 -23.08 4.35 -9.03
C LYS A 199 -24.44 4.51 -8.36
N LYS A 200 -24.52 4.32 -7.05
CA LYS A 200 -25.75 4.41 -6.25
C LYS A 200 -26.30 5.84 -6.21
N ILE A 201 -25.45 6.85 -6.01
CA ILE A 201 -25.89 8.26 -5.97
C ILE A 201 -26.17 8.81 -7.38
N GLY A 202 -25.57 8.21 -8.40
CA GLY A 202 -25.75 8.53 -9.81
C GLY A 202 -24.93 9.74 -10.29
N PRO A 203 -24.63 9.82 -11.60
CA PRO A 203 -23.70 10.80 -12.17
C PRO A 203 -24.19 12.25 -12.08
N ARG A 204 -25.47 12.47 -11.74
CA ARG A 204 -26.03 13.82 -11.53
C ARG A 204 -25.75 14.36 -10.13
N ALA A 205 -25.31 13.53 -9.19
CA ALA A 205 -25.08 13.91 -7.80
C ALA A 205 -23.73 14.60 -7.56
N TYR A 206 -22.78 14.42 -8.48
CA TYR A 206 -21.43 14.97 -8.38
C TYR A 206 -20.93 15.52 -9.73
N ASN A 207 -19.90 16.37 -9.67
CA ASN A 207 -19.18 16.89 -10.82
C ASN A 207 -17.68 16.87 -10.55
N TYR A 208 -16.87 16.55 -11.56
CA TYR A 208 -15.42 16.68 -11.46
C TYR A 208 -14.99 18.06 -11.97
N ASP A 209 -14.20 18.77 -11.17
CA ASP A 209 -13.54 20.02 -11.55
C ASP A 209 -12.08 19.70 -11.93
N PRO A 210 -11.73 19.68 -13.24
CA PRO A 210 -10.39 19.33 -13.69
C PRO A 210 -9.33 20.40 -13.38
N GLU A 211 -9.72 21.67 -13.22
CA GLU A 211 -8.75 22.74 -12.93
C GLU A 211 -8.26 22.66 -11.49
N LYS A 212 -9.12 22.18 -10.60
CA LYS A 212 -8.81 22.03 -9.18
C LYS A 212 -8.47 20.60 -8.78
N GLU A 213 -8.76 19.63 -9.64
CA GLU A 213 -8.66 18.19 -9.41
C GLU A 213 -9.58 17.68 -8.28
N LEU A 214 -10.81 18.21 -8.20
CA LEU A 214 -11.72 18.00 -7.07
C LEU A 214 -13.08 17.48 -7.51
N MET A 215 -13.63 16.54 -6.74
CA MET A 215 -15.03 16.12 -6.86
C MET A 215 -15.93 17.05 -6.04
N VAL A 216 -16.95 17.61 -6.69
CA VAL A 216 -17.98 18.48 -6.08
C VAL A 216 -19.29 17.70 -5.98
N PHE A 217 -19.92 17.72 -4.81
CA PHE A 217 -21.18 17.00 -4.56
C PHE A 217 -22.33 17.97 -4.29
N LYS A 218 -23.53 17.62 -4.76
CA LYS A 218 -24.75 18.40 -4.50
C LYS A 218 -25.29 18.21 -3.08
N ASN A 219 -24.95 17.11 -2.43
CA ASN A 219 -25.44 16.73 -1.11
C ASN A 219 -24.27 16.50 -0.15
N ARG A 220 -24.35 17.13 1.03
CA ARG A 220 -23.30 17.08 2.06
C ARG A 220 -23.09 15.69 2.65
N ASP A 221 -24.15 14.92 2.86
CA ASP A 221 -24.07 13.56 3.40
C ASP A 221 -23.40 12.61 2.39
N GLN A 222 -23.74 12.73 1.10
CA GLN A 222 -23.11 11.96 0.03
C GLN A 222 -21.62 12.28 -0.10
N MET A 223 -21.25 13.55 0.08
CA MET A 223 -19.83 13.92 0.13
C MET A 223 -19.14 13.32 1.36
N ARG A 224 -19.74 13.41 2.54
CA ARG A 224 -19.15 12.86 3.76
C ARG A 224 -18.91 11.36 3.63
N GLU A 225 -19.88 10.62 3.09
CA GLU A 225 -19.75 9.20 2.79
C GLU A 225 -18.63 8.95 1.77
N PHE A 226 -18.58 9.73 0.67
CA PHE A 226 -17.51 9.66 -0.31
C PHE A 226 -16.13 9.90 0.31
N THR A 227 -15.97 10.95 1.13
CA THR A 227 -14.71 11.29 1.80
C THR A 227 -14.24 10.16 2.69
N ASN A 228 -15.13 9.55 3.47
CA ASN A 228 -14.78 8.42 4.34
C ASN A 228 -14.30 7.21 3.52
N ILE A 229 -15.02 6.85 2.46
CA ILE A 229 -14.65 5.74 1.58
C ILE A 229 -13.33 6.04 0.85
N TYR A 230 -13.17 7.28 0.39
CA TYR A 230 -11.97 7.72 -0.32
C TYR A 230 -10.73 7.69 0.58
N GLN A 231 -10.86 8.10 1.85
CA GLN A 231 -9.79 7.98 2.84
C GLN A 231 -9.39 6.51 3.07
N ALA A 232 -10.37 5.61 3.20
CA ALA A 232 -10.10 4.17 3.33
C ALA A 232 -9.38 3.62 2.08
N LYS A 233 -9.81 4.01 0.87
CA LYS A 233 -9.12 3.71 -0.39
C LYS A 233 -7.66 4.17 -0.37
N LEU A 234 -7.40 5.41 0.05
CA LEU A 234 -6.03 5.95 0.09
C LEU A 234 -5.15 5.21 1.11
N GLN A 235 -5.70 4.84 2.27
CA GLN A 235 -4.97 4.06 3.27
C GLN A 235 -4.60 2.68 2.72
N SER A 236 -5.53 1.98 2.06
CA SER A 236 -5.22 0.68 1.45
C SER A 236 -4.26 0.79 0.26
N LEU A 237 -4.35 1.87 -0.53
CA LEU A 237 -3.37 2.15 -1.57
C LEU A 237 -1.96 2.37 -0.98
N PHE A 238 -1.85 3.04 0.17
CA PHE A 238 -0.58 3.21 0.84
C PHE A 238 -0.01 1.88 1.35
N GLN A 239 -0.86 1.00 1.88
CA GLN A 239 -0.47 -0.35 2.30
C GLN A 239 0.06 -1.17 1.13
N ILE A 240 -0.71 -1.28 0.03
CA ILE A 240 -0.29 -2.10 -1.12
C ILE A 240 0.96 -1.55 -1.83
N ARG A 241 1.21 -0.23 -1.77
CA ARG A 241 2.43 0.37 -2.32
C ARG A 241 3.70 0.11 -1.50
N ARG A 242 3.60 -0.59 -0.36
CA ARG A 242 4.79 -1.11 0.36
C ARG A 242 5.46 -2.23 -0.40
N TYR A 243 4.71 -2.96 -1.21
CA TYR A 243 5.18 -4.05 -2.04
C TYR A 243 5.79 -3.49 -3.33
N MET A 244 7.05 -3.82 -3.60
CA MET A 244 7.84 -3.22 -4.69
C MET A 244 7.11 -3.26 -6.06
N PRO A 245 6.56 -4.40 -6.52
CA PRO A 245 5.85 -4.48 -7.81
C PRO A 245 4.59 -3.59 -7.87
N PHE A 246 3.90 -3.42 -6.74
CA PHE A 246 2.69 -2.59 -6.62
C PHE A 246 2.99 -1.11 -6.38
N ARG A 247 4.21 -0.78 -5.96
CA ARG A 247 4.68 0.60 -5.86
C ARG A 247 4.87 1.23 -7.23
N MET A 248 5.45 0.48 -8.16
CA MET A 248 5.81 1.01 -9.48
C MET A 248 4.60 1.09 -10.40
N MET A 249 3.66 0.12 -10.33
CA MET A 249 2.46 0.02 -11.18
C MET A 249 2.72 0.25 -12.68
N VAL A 250 3.95 0.10 -13.17
CA VAL A 250 4.35 0.39 -14.56
C VAL A 250 5.02 -0.86 -15.13
N TYR A 251 4.50 -1.38 -16.26
CA TYR A 251 5.10 -2.48 -17.01
C TYR A 251 4.90 -2.34 -18.53
#